data_AF-A0A0G0HDR6-F1
#
_entry.id   AF-A0A0G0HDR6-F1
#
_cell.length_a   1.000
_cell.length_b   1.000
_cell.length_c   1.000
_cell.angle_alpha   90.00
_cell.angle_beta   90.00
_cell.angle_gamma   90.00
#
_symmetry.space_group_name_H-M   'P 1'
#
loop_
_entity.id
_entity.type
_entity.pdbx_description
1 polymer ?
#
loop_
_entity_poly.entity_id
_entity_poly.type
_entity_poly.pdbx_seq_one_letter_code
_entity_poly.pdbx_strand_id
1 'polypeptide(L)'
;MKKTNKPFDPFANLVLDKYEKKIEESLEKGEWKQAENHEEMKSLLKDAAKRHRQLQESKKITFRVNQGDLIKLKVKAKRTNIPYQTLLGALIRDYVEGDYTIKL
;
A
#
# COMPACT_ATOMS: atom_id res chain seq x y z
N MET A 1 -31.41 -30.74 -29.41
CA MET A 1 -31.25 -29.28 -29.66
C MET A 1 -30.02 -28.79 -28.92
N LYS A 2 -28.95 -28.38 -29.62
CA LYS A 2 -27.70 -27.91 -28.99
C LYS A 2 -27.89 -26.45 -28.58
N LYS A 3 -27.91 -26.15 -27.28
CA LYS A 3 -27.93 -24.77 -26.78
C LYS A 3 -26.56 -24.15 -26.99
N THR A 4 -26.44 -23.18 -27.89
CA THR A 4 -25.25 -22.35 -28.04
C THR A 4 -25.22 -21.36 -26.89
N ASN A 5 -24.50 -21.67 -25.80
CA ASN A 5 -24.18 -20.67 -24.78
C ASN A 5 -23.16 -19.69 -25.37
N LYS A 6 -23.64 -18.57 -25.91
CA LYS A 6 -22.79 -17.41 -26.23
C LYS A 6 -22.34 -16.81 -24.89
N PRO A 7 -21.03 -16.51 -24.69
CA PRO A 7 -20.55 -15.93 -23.44
C PRO A 7 -21.20 -14.57 -23.21
N PHE A 8 -21.56 -14.30 -21.95
CA PHE A 8 -22.08 -13.01 -21.51
C PHE A 8 -20.99 -11.95 -21.70
N ASP A 9 -21.25 -10.98 -22.57
CA ASP A 9 -20.41 -9.81 -22.73
C ASP A 9 -20.94 -8.69 -21.82
N PRO A 10 -20.22 -8.34 -20.74
CA PRO A 10 -20.67 -7.31 -19.79
C PRO A 10 -20.68 -5.90 -20.41
N PHE A 11 -20.16 -5.72 -21.62
CA PHE A 11 -20.05 -4.41 -22.28
C PHE A 11 -21.07 -4.20 -23.40
N ALA A 12 -21.94 -5.17 -23.69
CA ALA A 12 -22.83 -5.15 -24.85
C ALA A 12 -23.82 -3.96 -24.90
N ASN A 13 -24.12 -3.33 -23.75
CA ASN A 13 -24.98 -2.15 -23.64
C ASN A 13 -24.31 -1.01 -22.85
N LEU A 14 -22.98 -0.93 -22.89
CA LEU A 14 -22.25 0.13 -22.20
C LEU A 14 -22.47 1.47 -22.92
N VAL A 15 -23.10 2.43 -22.23
CA VAL A 15 -23.22 3.81 -22.71
C VAL A 15 -22.05 4.59 -22.13
N LEU A 16 -21.06 4.86 -22.96
CA LEU A 16 -19.90 5.66 -22.58
C LEU A 16 -20.29 7.13 -22.42
N ASP A 17 -19.75 7.76 -21.38
CA ASP A 17 -19.87 9.20 -21.25
C ASP A 17 -19.01 9.95 -22.31
N LYS A 18 -19.15 11.27 -22.37
CA LYS A 18 -18.42 12.08 -23.37
C LYS A 18 -16.90 12.02 -23.21
N TYR A 19 -16.40 11.80 -21.99
CA TYR A 19 -14.97 11.73 -21.70
C TYR A 19 -14.42 10.35 -22.09
N GLU A 20 -15.11 9.29 -21.69
CA GLU A 20 -14.76 7.91 -22.02
C GLU A 20 -14.77 7.67 -23.53
N LYS A 21 -15.79 8.17 -24.23
CA LYS A 21 -15.86 8.09 -25.70
C LYS A 21 -14.72 8.83 -26.38
N LYS A 22 -14.29 9.98 -25.84
CA LYS A 22 -13.13 10.72 -26.36
C LYS A 22 -11.83 9.92 -26.17
N ILE A 23 -11.69 9.19 -25.06
CA ILE A 23 -10.53 8.31 -24.84
C ILE A 23 -10.53 7.17 -25.86
N GLU A 24 -11.68 6.53 -26.07
CA GLU A 24 -11.82 5.44 -27.05
C GLU A 24 -11.45 5.90 -28.46
N GLU A 25 -11.99 7.05 -28.90
CA GLU A 25 -11.65 7.63 -30.21
C GLU A 25 -10.16 8.00 -30.32
N SER A 26 -9.54 8.56 -29.27
CA SER A 26 -8.10 8.88 -29.27
C SER A 26 -7.20 7.63 -29.26
N LEU A 27 -7.68 6.51 -28.69
CA LEU A 27 -7.00 5.20 -28.76
C LEU A 27 -7.10 4.61 -30.17
N GLU A 28 -8.28 4.63 -30.79
CA GLU A 28 -8.49 4.15 -32.16
C GLU A 28 -7.69 4.96 -33.19
N LYS A 29 -7.56 6.28 -32.98
CA LYS A 29 -6.74 7.18 -33.82
C LYS A 29 -5.23 6.95 -33.68
N GLY A 30 -4.78 6.12 -32.72
CA GLY A 30 -3.36 5.81 -32.53
C GLY A 30 -2.51 7.01 -32.08
N GLU A 31 -3.13 8.01 -31.44
CA GLU A 31 -2.46 9.25 -31.00
C GLU A 31 -1.42 8.99 -29.89
N TRP A 32 -1.59 7.89 -29.16
CA TRP A 32 -0.74 7.50 -28.05
C TRP A 32 0.44 6.67 -28.55
N LYS A 33 1.63 7.27 -28.57
CA LYS A 33 2.89 6.57 -28.83
C LYS A 33 3.62 6.29 -27.52
N GLN A 34 4.28 5.14 -27.44
CA GLN A 34 5.17 4.85 -26.32
C GLN A 34 6.29 5.90 -26.28
N ALA A 35 6.55 6.46 -25.10
CA ALA A 35 7.70 7.34 -24.91
C ALA A 35 9.00 6.57 -25.23
N GLU A 36 9.98 7.23 -25.84
CA GLU A 36 11.26 6.60 -26.23
C GLU A 36 11.94 5.86 -25.08
N ASN A 37 11.76 6.33 -23.84
CA ASN A 37 12.29 5.70 -22.64
C ASN A 37 11.28 4.86 -21.82
N HIS A 38 10.30 4.24 -22.49
CA HIS A 38 9.24 3.50 -21.80
C HIS A 38 9.76 2.34 -20.95
N GLU A 39 10.68 1.53 -21.47
CA GLU A 39 11.15 0.33 -20.76
C GLU A 39 12.04 0.65 -19.56
N GLU A 40 12.95 1.64 -19.64
CA GLU A 40 13.73 2.02 -18.46
C GLU A 40 12.83 2.67 -17.40
N MET A 41 11.91 3.57 -17.80
CA MET A 41 10.97 4.20 -16.88
C MET A 41 10.09 3.15 -16.17
N LYS A 42 9.59 2.17 -16.92
CA LYS A 42 8.80 1.06 -16.38
C LYS A 42 9.61 0.19 -15.42
N SER A 43 10.88 -0.07 -15.72
CA SER A 43 11.78 -0.80 -14.81
C SER A 43 11.99 -0.01 -13.52
N LEU A 44 12.32 1.28 -13.64
CA LEU A 44 12.52 2.20 -12.51
C LEU A 44 11.29 2.26 -11.59
N LEU A 45 10.10 2.44 -12.18
CA LEU A 45 8.84 2.50 -11.44
C LEU A 45 8.52 1.16 -10.76
N LYS A 46 8.75 0.03 -11.42
CA LYS A 46 8.59 -1.30 -10.82
C LYS A 46 9.52 -1.49 -9.63
N ASP A 47 10.77 -1.08 -9.74
CA ASP A 47 11.74 -1.22 -8.66
C ASP A 47 11.45 -0.28 -7.51
N ALA A 48 11.03 0.95 -7.78
CA ALA A 48 10.54 1.88 -6.76
C ALA A 48 9.35 1.29 -5.99
N ALA A 49 8.37 0.72 -6.71
CA ALA A 49 7.21 0.07 -6.09
C ALA A 49 7.61 -1.14 -5.22
N LYS A 50 8.54 -1.98 -5.70
CA LYS A 50 9.08 -3.11 -4.93
C LYS A 50 9.78 -2.65 -3.65
N ARG A 51 10.66 -1.66 -3.75
CA ARG A 51 11.39 -1.10 -2.59
C ARG A 51 10.42 -0.52 -1.57
N HIS A 52 9.44 0.26 -2.02
CA HIS A 52 8.41 0.80 -1.15
C HIS A 52 7.65 -0.30 -0.41
N ARG A 53 7.24 -1.36 -1.12
CA ARG A 53 6.57 -2.52 -0.51
C ARG A 53 7.46 -3.21 0.52
N GLN A 54 8.73 -3.48 0.19
CA GLN A 54 9.68 -4.13 1.10
C GLN A 54 9.93 -3.32 2.38
N LEU A 55 9.97 -1.98 2.29
CA LEU A 55 10.13 -1.11 3.44
C LEU A 55 8.87 -1.08 4.34
N GLN A 56 7.69 -1.26 3.75
CA GLN A 56 6.40 -1.31 4.46
C GLN A 56 6.10 -2.70 5.03
N GLU A 57 6.83 -3.75 4.62
CA GLU A 57 6.64 -5.10 5.11
C GLU A 57 7.11 -5.22 6.57
N SER A 58 6.14 -5.22 7.49
CA SER A 58 6.39 -5.42 8.90
C SER A 58 6.82 -6.87 9.18
N LYS A 59 7.99 -7.07 9.80
CA LYS A 59 8.43 -8.39 10.30
C LYS A 59 8.09 -8.54 11.78
N LYS A 60 7.64 -9.74 12.17
CA LYS A 60 7.36 -10.07 13.57
C LYS A 60 8.66 -10.24 14.35
N ILE A 61 8.78 -9.62 15.51
CA ILE A 61 9.89 -9.79 16.45
C ILE A 61 9.33 -10.47 17.70
N THR A 62 9.91 -11.62 18.09
CA THR A 62 9.52 -12.34 19.31
C THR A 62 10.63 -12.20 20.34
N PHE A 63 10.33 -11.64 21.50
CA PHE A 63 11.27 -11.57 22.62
C PHE A 63 10.51 -11.73 23.94
N ARG A 64 11.21 -12.20 24.98
CA ARG A 64 10.63 -12.28 26.33
C ARG A 64 10.83 -10.95 27.04
N VAL A 65 9.80 -10.52 27.76
CA VAL A 65 9.81 -9.31 28.58
C VAL A 65 9.42 -9.71 30.00
N ASN A 66 10.02 -9.06 30.99
CA ASN A 66 9.62 -9.26 32.38
C ASN A 66 8.14 -8.85 32.57
N GLN A 67 7.40 -9.62 33.37
CA GLN A 67 6.00 -9.36 33.67
C GLN A 67 5.78 -7.97 34.30
N GLY A 68 6.70 -7.56 35.19
CA GLY A 68 6.64 -6.24 35.82
C GLY A 68 6.72 -5.09 34.81
N ASP A 69 7.60 -5.21 33.82
CA ASP A 69 7.79 -4.19 32.79
C ASP A 69 6.63 -4.17 31.79
N LEU A 70 6.08 -5.34 31.45
CA LEU A 70 4.88 -5.44 30.62
C LEU A 70 3.68 -4.73 31.26
N ILE A 71 3.51 -4.85 32.58
CA ILE A 71 2.43 -4.16 33.31
C ILE A 71 2.65 -2.65 33.25
N LYS A 72 3.86 -2.17 33.55
CA LYS A 72 4.19 -0.73 33.48
C LYS A 72 3.96 -0.15 32.08
N LEU A 73 4.35 -0.88 31.04
CA LEU A 73 4.13 -0.48 29.64
C LEU A 73 2.63 -0.34 29.33
N LYS A 74 1.81 -1.32 29.76
CA LYS A 74 0.35 -1.26 29.58
C LYS A 74 -0.28 -0.09 30.32
N VAL A 75 0.19 0.23 31.52
CA VAL A 75 -0.27 1.40 32.28
C VAL A 75 0.07 2.68 31.54
N LYS A 76 1.31 2.81 31.04
CA LYS A 76 1.75 3.99 30.27
C LYS A 76 0.94 4.15 28.97
N ALA A 77 0.71 3.06 28.25
CA ALA A 77 -0.11 3.05 27.04
C ALA A 77 -1.56 3.45 27.30
N LYS A 78 -2.16 2.99 28.41
CA LYS A 78 -3.50 3.42 28.83
C LYS A 78 -3.56 4.91 29.15
N ARG A 79 -2.54 5.48 29.78
CA ARG A 79 -2.48 6.92 30.10
C ARG A 79 -2.45 7.79 28.85
N THR A 80 -1.75 7.35 27.81
CA THR A 80 -1.66 8.04 26.52
C THR A 80 -2.75 7.65 25.53
N ASN A 81 -3.72 6.82 25.96
CA ASN A 81 -4.85 6.32 25.16
C ASN A 81 -4.45 5.64 23.84
N ILE A 82 -3.35 4.89 23.84
CA ILE A 82 -2.87 4.10 22.69
C ILE A 82 -2.70 2.62 23.08
N PRO A 83 -2.82 1.69 22.12
CA PRO A 83 -2.47 0.29 22.37
C PRO A 83 -1.01 0.13 22.78
N TYR A 84 -0.71 -0.81 23.67
CA TYR A 84 0.67 -1.04 24.14
C TYR A 84 1.60 -1.48 23.00
N GLN A 85 1.07 -2.19 21.99
CA GLN A 85 1.84 -2.56 20.80
C GLN A 85 2.24 -1.31 19.99
N THR A 86 1.33 -0.34 19.87
CA THR A 86 1.57 0.92 19.17
C THR A 86 2.62 1.75 19.90
N LEU A 87 2.53 1.83 21.23
CA LEU A 87 3.56 2.49 22.05
C LEU A 87 4.93 1.83 21.87
N LEU A 88 4.99 0.50 21.84
CA LEU A 88 6.25 -0.22 21.62
C LEU A 88 6.84 0.07 20.23
N GLY A 89 5.99 0.13 19.19
CA GLY A 89 6.42 0.48 17.84
C GLY A 89 6.92 1.92 17.72
N ALA A 90 6.29 2.86 18.42
CA ALA A 90 6.75 4.25 18.50
C ALA A 90 8.12 4.32 19.20
N LEU A 91 8.29 3.66 20.35
CA LEU A 91 9.57 3.61 21.06
C LEU A 91 10.70 3.07 20.18
N ILE A 92 10.47 1.98 19.44
CA ILE A 92 11.50 1.43 18.55
C ILE A 92 11.87 2.44 17.45
N ARG A 93 10.88 3.13 16.89
CA ARG A 93 11.09 4.15 15.86
C ARG A 93 11.90 5.33 16.39
N ASP A 94 11.44 5.93 17.49
CA ASP A 94 12.08 7.08 18.13
C ASP A 94 13.53 6.74 18.51
N TYR A 95 13.81 5.47 18.86
CA TYR A 95 15.14 4.99 19.24
C TYR A 95 16.07 4.92 18.04
N VAL A 96 15.55 4.45 16.91
CA VAL A 96 16.31 4.34 15.66
C VAL A 96 16.52 5.71 15.02
N GLU A 97 15.57 6.62 15.15
CA GLU A 97 15.64 7.98 14.58
C GLU A 97 16.53 8.94 15.40
N GLY A 98 16.87 8.61 16.65
CA GLY A 98 17.87 9.31 17.46
C GLY A 98 17.32 10.33 18.47
N ASP A 99 16.00 10.57 18.50
CA ASP A 99 15.35 11.51 19.41
C ASP A 99 14.85 10.81 20.69
N TYR A 100 15.76 10.22 21.47
CA TYR A 100 15.41 9.68 22.79
C TYR A 100 15.39 10.76 23.88
N THR A 101 14.69 11.87 23.65
CA THR A 101 14.14 12.65 24.76
C THR A 101 12.78 12.07 25.11
N ILE A 102 12.78 11.08 26.00
CA ILE A 102 11.57 10.54 26.61
C ILE A 102 10.90 11.65 27.42
N LYS A 103 10.10 12.50 26.77
CA LYS A 103 9.13 13.35 27.45
C LYS A 103 7.86 12.55 27.61
N LEU A 104 7.76 11.98 28.81
CA LEU A 104 6.56 11.38 29.36
C LEU A 104 5.51 12.44 29.65
#